data_AF-A0A388NWI6-F1
#
_entry.id   AF-A0A388NWI6-F1
#
_cell.length_a   1.000
_cell.length_b   1.000
_cell.length_c   1.000
_cell.angle_alpha   90.00
_cell.angle_beta   90.00
_cell.angle_gamma   90.00
#
_symmetry.space_group_name_H-M   'P 1'
#
loop_
_entity.id
_entity.type
_entity.pdbx_description
1 polymer ?
#
loop_
_entity_poly.entity_id
_entity_poly.type
_entity_poly.pdbx_seq_one_letter_code
_entity_poly.pdbx_strand_id
1 'polypeptide(L)'
;MPLIKNRKYPIRKLLLVTLTFAITIGAGSSTPFTPNTGPSLLILGDSITWGSDYFAKAQKLVAGDGQWVNVVLDGQYSRRVAFPTPNTSIRMSGVKSYLKLKGEGLNPDAVIVALGSNDVALETKPEIYEKIIRDLMNTIGNVPVTWLTINRRDTKAIFARSVVFNTVLVKLTSEYPNLALSDWSAIINDNPKLMAWDKVHLTPTGYAIRAKLYQTLAREIYERYWIATLPTTTTTSSTVLATTTTVATTVPSATTTLPGETTTSTTTTTIATATTIATATTLATATTTTVKTTP
;
A
#
# COMPACT_ATOMS: atom_id res chain seq x y z
N MET A 1 17.66 -27.72 -72.28
CA MET A 1 18.04 -27.32 -70.90
C MET A 1 18.23 -25.80 -70.84
N PRO A 2 17.35 -25.05 -70.15
CA PRO A 2 17.59 -23.65 -69.78
C PRO A 2 17.90 -23.49 -68.27
N LEU A 3 18.62 -22.42 -67.92
CA LEU A 3 19.21 -22.23 -66.58
C LEU A 3 18.19 -21.85 -65.49
N ILE A 4 18.40 -22.39 -64.29
CA ILE A 4 17.68 -22.01 -63.06
C ILE A 4 18.09 -20.59 -62.65
N LYS A 5 17.15 -19.63 -62.74
CA LYS A 5 17.40 -18.22 -62.39
C LYS A 5 17.26 -18.01 -60.89
N ASN A 6 18.39 -18.07 -60.18
CA ASN A 6 18.50 -17.98 -58.72
C ASN A 6 18.07 -16.59 -58.19
N ARG A 7 16.83 -16.47 -57.67
CA ARG A 7 16.27 -15.21 -57.15
C ARG A 7 16.77 -14.91 -55.74
N LYS A 8 17.99 -14.39 -55.63
CA LYS A 8 18.58 -13.91 -54.38
C LYS A 8 17.76 -12.73 -53.82
N TYR A 9 16.96 -12.97 -52.78
CA TYR A 9 16.47 -11.92 -51.91
C TYR A 9 17.59 -11.53 -50.93
N PRO A 10 18.07 -10.27 -50.92
CA PRO A 10 19.10 -9.87 -49.96
C PRO A 10 18.49 -9.75 -48.57
N ILE A 11 18.89 -10.65 -47.67
CA ILE A 11 18.57 -10.59 -46.23
C ILE A 11 19.29 -9.37 -45.63
N ARG A 12 18.70 -8.19 -45.79
CA ARG A 12 19.20 -6.93 -45.22
C ARG A 12 18.73 -6.82 -43.77
N LYS A 13 19.64 -7.21 -42.86
CA LYS A 13 19.71 -6.70 -41.48
C LYS A 13 18.35 -6.52 -40.78
N LEU A 14 17.66 -7.62 -40.49
CA LEU A 14 16.85 -7.63 -39.27
C LEU A 14 17.85 -7.61 -38.12
N LEU A 15 18.13 -6.42 -37.59
CA LEU A 15 19.02 -6.25 -36.45
C LEU A 15 18.33 -6.97 -35.28
N LEU A 16 18.85 -8.15 -34.94
CA LEU A 16 18.28 -8.99 -33.90
C LEU A 16 18.57 -8.35 -32.54
N VAL A 17 17.75 -7.37 -32.16
CA VAL A 17 17.62 -6.93 -30.76
C VAL A 17 16.81 -7.99 -30.02
N THR A 18 17.32 -9.22 -30.04
CA THR A 18 17.16 -10.12 -28.90
C THR A 18 17.80 -9.41 -27.73
N LEU A 19 16.99 -8.65 -27.00
CA LEU A 19 17.35 -8.20 -25.66
C LEU A 19 17.64 -9.48 -24.87
N THR A 20 18.93 -9.74 -24.64
CA THR A 20 19.42 -10.99 -24.07
C THR A 20 19.00 -11.10 -22.61
N PHE A 21 17.73 -11.45 -22.37
CA PHE A 21 17.17 -11.79 -21.06
C PHE A 21 17.66 -13.19 -20.61
N ALA A 22 18.92 -13.49 -20.91
CA ALA A 22 19.61 -14.67 -20.46
C ALA A 22 19.96 -14.50 -18.99
N ILE A 23 19.03 -14.92 -18.13
CA ILE A 23 19.34 -15.99 -17.18
C ILE A 23 20.67 -15.75 -16.43
N THR A 24 20.77 -14.64 -15.71
CA THR A 24 21.44 -14.66 -14.41
C THR A 24 20.47 -15.28 -13.41
N ILE A 25 20.26 -16.60 -13.49
CA ILE A 25 19.67 -17.37 -12.40
C ILE A 25 20.71 -17.34 -11.26
N GLY A 26 20.56 -16.37 -10.37
CA GLY A 26 21.54 -16.16 -9.30
C GLY A 26 21.16 -15.00 -8.39
N ALA A 27 20.63 -15.34 -7.22
CA ALA A 27 20.31 -14.45 -6.09
C ALA A 27 19.22 -13.39 -6.32
N GLY A 28 18.17 -13.45 -5.51
CA GLY A 28 17.52 -12.24 -5.03
C GLY A 28 18.49 -11.38 -4.22
N SER A 29 18.22 -10.09 -4.16
CA SER A 29 19.02 -9.09 -3.47
C SER A 29 18.32 -8.67 -2.19
N SER A 30 18.98 -8.86 -1.04
CA SER A 30 18.73 -8.06 0.15
C SER A 30 19.86 -7.06 0.25
N THR A 31 19.55 -5.77 0.34
CA THR A 31 20.59 -4.75 0.52
C THR A 31 21.22 -4.84 1.92
N PRO A 32 22.53 -4.55 2.07
CA PRO A 32 23.17 -4.51 3.38
C PRO A 32 22.51 -3.51 4.33
N PHE A 33 22.59 -3.77 5.63
CA PHE A 33 22.06 -2.90 6.69
C PHE A 33 22.95 -2.97 7.94
N THR A 34 22.80 -2.00 8.84
CA THR A 34 23.46 -2.03 10.16
C THR A 34 22.39 -2.22 11.23
N PRO A 35 22.43 -3.31 12.02
CA PRO A 35 21.43 -3.57 13.06
C PRO A 35 21.26 -2.41 14.05
N ASN A 36 20.01 -2.07 14.36
CA ASN A 36 19.59 -1.22 15.48
C ASN A 36 20.20 0.21 15.55
N THR A 37 20.54 0.83 14.43
CA THR A 37 21.10 2.20 14.39
C THR A 37 20.07 3.33 14.35
N GLY A 38 18.78 3.02 14.19
CA GLY A 38 17.68 4.00 14.14
C GLY A 38 16.51 3.54 13.27
N PRO A 39 15.57 4.44 12.91
CA PRO A 39 14.39 4.12 12.12
C PRO A 39 14.71 3.31 10.87
N SER A 40 14.11 2.13 10.75
CA SER A 40 14.47 1.13 9.74
C SER A 40 13.26 0.72 8.88
N LEU A 41 13.35 0.93 7.57
CA LEU A 41 12.33 0.52 6.59
C LEU A 41 12.72 -0.79 5.89
N LEU A 42 11.79 -1.74 5.82
CA LEU A 42 11.91 -2.94 4.99
C LEU A 42 10.97 -2.88 3.78
N ILE A 43 11.51 -2.97 2.57
CA ILE A 43 10.78 -3.20 1.31
C ILE A 43 10.91 -4.69 0.96
N LEU A 44 9.89 -5.49 1.29
CA LEU A 44 9.88 -6.94 1.12
C LEU A 44 9.09 -7.34 -0.13
N GLY A 45 9.73 -7.98 -1.11
CA GLY A 45 9.08 -8.29 -2.38
C GLY A 45 9.68 -9.39 -3.25
N ASP A 46 9.09 -9.55 -4.44
CA ASP A 46 9.37 -10.59 -5.41
C ASP A 46 10.38 -10.18 -6.51
N SER A 47 10.39 -10.86 -7.67
CA SER A 47 11.23 -10.53 -8.83
C SER A 47 10.99 -9.11 -9.36
N ILE A 48 9.81 -8.54 -9.14
CA ILE A 48 9.49 -7.19 -9.59
C ILE A 48 10.11 -6.15 -8.64
N THR A 49 10.24 -6.48 -7.36
CA THR A 49 11.00 -5.67 -6.39
C THR A 49 12.50 -5.75 -6.64
N TRP A 50 13.02 -6.97 -6.88
CA TRP A 50 14.40 -7.17 -7.34
C TRP A 50 14.70 -6.34 -8.60
N GLY A 51 13.83 -6.38 -9.60
CA GLY A 51 14.00 -5.62 -10.84
C GLY A 51 13.92 -4.10 -10.63
N SER A 52 13.08 -3.64 -9.69
CA SER A 52 12.99 -2.22 -9.34
C SER A 52 14.32 -1.71 -8.77
N ASP A 53 15.02 -2.50 -7.97
CA ASP A 53 16.35 -2.14 -7.50
C ASP A 53 17.43 -2.32 -8.58
N TYR A 54 17.45 -3.46 -9.27
CA TYR A 54 18.45 -3.75 -10.30
C TYR A 54 18.46 -2.69 -11.42
N PHE A 55 17.29 -2.38 -12.00
CA PHE A 55 17.16 -1.48 -13.15
C PHE A 55 17.01 0.00 -12.76
N ALA A 56 16.43 0.33 -11.59
CA ALA A 56 16.11 1.70 -11.22
C ALA A 56 16.68 2.17 -9.86
N LYS A 57 17.53 1.35 -9.21
CA LYS A 57 18.23 1.66 -7.95
C LYS A 57 17.28 2.10 -6.84
N ALA A 58 16.13 1.43 -6.74
CA ALA A 58 15.06 1.76 -5.83
C ALA A 58 15.52 1.93 -4.37
N GLN A 59 16.40 1.06 -3.85
CA GLN A 59 16.89 1.22 -2.47
C GLN A 59 17.69 2.51 -2.32
N LYS A 60 18.60 2.81 -3.25
CA LYS A 60 19.40 4.06 -3.23
C LYS A 60 18.50 5.29 -3.38
N LEU A 61 17.44 5.20 -4.19
CA LEU A 61 16.46 6.28 -4.37
C LEU A 61 15.70 6.54 -3.07
N VAL A 62 15.23 5.50 -2.37
CA VAL A 62 14.55 5.63 -1.07
C VAL A 62 15.49 6.13 0.03
N ALA A 63 16.71 5.56 0.13
CA ALA A 63 17.71 5.99 1.10
C ALA A 63 18.20 7.44 0.86
N GLY A 64 18.11 7.93 -0.38
CA GLY A 64 18.46 9.30 -0.74
C GLY A 64 17.57 10.38 -0.10
N ASP A 65 16.38 10.04 0.38
CA ASP A 65 15.50 10.97 1.11
C ASP A 65 15.96 11.22 2.56
N GLY A 66 16.88 10.41 3.09
CA GLY A 66 17.52 10.62 4.40
C GLY A 66 16.63 10.43 5.64
N GLN A 67 15.34 10.13 5.49
CA GLN A 67 14.40 9.92 6.60
C GLN A 67 14.67 8.65 7.40
N TRP A 68 15.05 7.58 6.70
CA TRP A 68 15.28 6.25 7.29
C TRP A 68 16.77 6.01 7.46
N VAL A 69 17.18 5.61 8.67
CA VAL A 69 18.59 5.28 8.97
C VAL A 69 19.00 3.98 8.28
N ASN A 70 18.10 2.99 8.23
CA ASN A 70 18.27 1.82 7.38
C ASN A 70 17.12 1.73 6.36
N VAL A 71 17.47 1.51 5.09
CA VAL A 71 16.50 1.09 4.06
C VAL A 71 16.96 -0.26 3.54
N VAL A 72 16.22 -1.31 3.87
CA VAL A 72 16.46 -2.67 3.40
C VAL A 72 15.49 -2.99 2.28
N LEU A 73 16.00 -3.21 1.07
CA LEU A 73 15.19 -3.76 -0.02
C LEU A 73 15.55 -5.23 -0.19
N ASP A 74 14.59 -6.10 0.09
CA ASP A 74 14.69 -7.55 -0.06
C ASP A 74 13.77 -8.02 -1.20
N GLY A 75 14.34 -8.16 -2.40
CA GLY A 75 13.65 -8.61 -3.61
C GLY A 75 14.21 -9.95 -4.11
N GLN A 76 13.36 -10.96 -4.32
CA GLN A 76 13.79 -12.30 -4.72
C GLN A 76 12.91 -12.91 -5.80
N TYR A 77 13.56 -13.48 -6.80
CA TYR A 77 12.91 -14.25 -7.86
C TYR A 77 11.93 -15.28 -7.30
N SER A 78 10.74 -15.29 -7.88
CA SER A 78 9.65 -16.23 -7.57
C SER A 78 9.20 -16.26 -6.10
N ARG A 79 9.58 -15.26 -5.29
CA ARG A 79 9.12 -15.16 -3.90
C ARG A 79 7.60 -14.95 -3.84
N ARG A 80 6.99 -15.69 -2.91
CA ARG A 80 5.58 -15.70 -2.53
C ARG A 80 5.38 -15.01 -1.19
N VAL A 81 4.15 -14.66 -0.83
CA VAL A 81 3.79 -14.19 0.52
C VAL A 81 4.24 -15.23 1.56
N ALA A 82 3.68 -16.44 1.44
CA ALA A 82 4.12 -17.63 2.16
C ALA A 82 4.05 -18.83 1.21
N PHE A 83 4.88 -19.84 1.46
CA PHE A 83 4.80 -21.11 0.74
C PHE A 83 3.83 -22.04 1.50
N PRO A 84 2.93 -22.79 0.83
CA PRO A 84 2.17 -23.86 1.45
C PRO A 84 3.10 -24.89 2.09
N THR A 85 2.62 -25.57 3.12
CA THR A 85 3.38 -26.62 3.81
C THR A 85 3.62 -27.83 2.88
N PRO A 86 4.83 -28.42 2.86
CA PRO A 86 6.02 -28.06 3.64
C PRO A 86 6.79 -26.85 3.05
N ASN A 87 6.85 -25.75 3.82
CA ASN A 87 7.56 -24.53 3.46
C ASN A 87 9.06 -24.66 3.80
N THR A 88 9.81 -25.33 2.93
CA THR A 88 11.25 -25.57 3.11
C THR A 88 12.15 -24.46 2.57
N SER A 89 11.62 -23.55 1.74
CA SER A 89 12.44 -22.54 1.06
C SER A 89 12.35 -21.16 1.71
N ILE A 90 13.40 -20.81 2.47
CA ILE A 90 13.56 -19.48 3.10
C ILE A 90 13.50 -18.36 2.06
N ARG A 91 14.09 -18.56 0.87
CA ARG A 91 14.14 -17.53 -0.19
C ARG A 91 12.77 -17.26 -0.80
N MET A 92 11.98 -18.32 -1.02
CA MET A 92 10.74 -18.26 -1.80
C MET A 92 9.52 -17.84 -0.94
N SER A 93 9.69 -17.63 0.37
CA SER A 93 8.63 -17.24 1.30
C SER A 93 8.97 -15.89 1.95
N GLY A 94 8.12 -14.89 1.77
CA GLY A 94 8.23 -13.58 2.43
C GLY A 94 8.27 -13.70 3.95
N VAL A 95 7.38 -14.51 4.54
CA VAL A 95 7.38 -14.87 5.97
C VAL A 95 8.76 -15.35 6.45
N LYS A 96 9.37 -16.31 5.75
CA LYS A 96 10.69 -16.84 6.14
C LYS A 96 11.83 -15.84 5.88
N SER A 97 11.74 -15.00 4.85
CA SER A 97 12.71 -13.94 4.60
C SER A 97 12.68 -12.87 5.68
N TYR A 98 11.48 -12.43 6.10
CA TYR A 98 11.30 -11.50 7.22
C TYR A 98 11.89 -12.06 8.53
N LEU A 99 11.55 -13.30 8.87
CA LEU A 99 12.10 -13.97 10.06
C LEU A 99 13.63 -14.13 10.00
N LYS A 100 14.20 -14.40 8.82
CA LYS A 100 15.65 -14.43 8.63
C LYS A 100 16.29 -13.06 8.90
N LEU A 101 15.79 -12.00 8.26
CA LEU A 101 16.33 -10.64 8.43
C LEU A 101 16.22 -10.17 9.88
N LYS A 102 15.12 -10.51 10.57
CA LYS A 102 14.95 -10.25 11.99
C LYS A 102 15.95 -11.02 12.87
N GLY A 103 16.22 -12.29 12.53
CA GLY A 103 17.29 -13.07 13.16
C GLY A 103 18.70 -12.53 12.89
N GLU A 104 18.90 -11.82 11.79
CA GLU A 104 20.14 -11.10 11.45
C GLU A 104 20.20 -9.67 12.07
N GLY A 105 19.22 -9.30 12.90
CA GLY A 105 19.20 -8.04 13.65
C GLY A 105 18.45 -6.89 13.00
N LEU A 106 17.72 -7.10 11.89
CA LEU A 106 16.82 -6.09 11.34
C LEU A 106 15.52 -6.06 12.15
N ASN A 107 15.31 -4.98 12.91
CA ASN A 107 14.01 -4.66 13.51
C ASN A 107 13.39 -3.52 12.67
N PRO A 108 12.53 -3.83 11.68
CA PRO A 108 11.95 -2.79 10.84
C PRO A 108 10.82 -2.07 11.59
N ASP A 109 10.93 -0.76 11.66
CA ASP A 109 9.93 0.17 12.20
C ASP A 109 8.74 0.37 11.24
N ALA A 110 8.92 0.05 9.97
CA ALA A 110 7.88 0.05 8.95
C ALA A 110 8.17 -0.96 7.83
N VAL A 111 7.12 -1.45 7.15
CA VAL A 111 7.24 -2.43 6.07
C VAL A 111 6.43 -2.05 4.83
N ILE A 112 7.07 -2.03 3.66
CA ILE A 112 6.40 -2.02 2.36
C ILE A 112 6.39 -3.45 1.82
N VAL A 113 5.20 -4.03 1.63
CA VAL A 113 5.02 -5.38 1.11
C VAL A 113 4.65 -5.34 -0.37
N ALA A 114 5.43 -6.05 -1.16
CA ALA A 114 5.38 -6.10 -2.62
C ALA A 114 5.37 -7.57 -3.10
N LEU A 115 4.41 -8.34 -2.55
CA LEU A 115 4.24 -9.78 -2.74
C LEU A 115 2.80 -10.14 -3.15
N GLY A 116 2.64 -11.32 -3.75
CA GLY A 116 1.36 -11.89 -4.21
C GLY A 116 1.37 -12.31 -5.68
N SER A 117 2.22 -11.70 -6.51
CA SER A 117 2.29 -11.96 -7.97
C SER A 117 2.61 -13.42 -8.33
N ASN A 118 3.35 -14.12 -7.47
CA ASN A 118 3.69 -15.54 -7.64
C ASN A 118 2.67 -16.48 -6.97
N ASP A 119 1.91 -15.99 -5.99
CA ASP A 119 0.86 -16.75 -5.32
C ASP A 119 -0.31 -16.99 -6.26
N VAL A 120 -0.80 -15.96 -6.97
CA VAL A 120 -1.91 -16.10 -7.94
C VAL A 120 -1.59 -16.97 -9.17
N ALA A 121 -0.32 -17.28 -9.39
CA ALA A 121 0.10 -18.20 -10.45
C ALA A 121 -0.08 -19.67 -10.05
N LEU A 122 0.05 -19.98 -8.76
CA LEU A 122 0.04 -21.34 -8.21
C LEU A 122 -1.26 -21.66 -7.46
N GLU A 123 -1.75 -20.71 -6.67
CA GLU A 123 -3.00 -20.83 -5.93
C GLU A 123 -4.20 -20.35 -6.76
N THR A 124 -5.37 -20.84 -6.38
CA THR A 124 -6.66 -20.51 -7.02
C THR A 124 -7.74 -20.10 -6.01
N LYS A 125 -7.42 -20.17 -4.72
CA LYS A 125 -8.36 -20.27 -3.60
C LYS A 125 -8.30 -19.02 -2.70
N PRO A 126 -9.39 -18.24 -2.56
CA PRO A 126 -9.42 -17.07 -1.68
C PRO A 126 -8.98 -17.37 -0.24
N GLU A 127 -9.38 -18.54 0.30
CA GLU A 127 -9.05 -18.97 1.65
C GLU A 127 -7.53 -19.19 1.86
N ILE A 128 -6.79 -19.52 0.80
CA ILE A 128 -5.33 -19.63 0.85
C ILE A 128 -4.69 -18.24 0.84
N TYR A 129 -5.22 -17.29 0.06
CA TYR A 129 -4.76 -15.89 0.10
C TYR A 129 -4.97 -15.28 1.49
N GLU A 130 -6.14 -15.48 2.09
CA GLU A 130 -6.41 -15.04 3.46
C GLU A 130 -5.40 -15.62 4.44
N LYS A 131 -5.17 -16.94 4.38
CA LYS A 131 -4.21 -17.61 5.27
C LYS A 131 -2.79 -17.05 5.14
N ILE A 132 -2.27 -16.86 3.93
CA ILE A 132 -0.87 -16.42 3.73
C ILE A 132 -0.68 -14.93 4.02
N ILE A 133 -1.68 -14.08 3.74
CA ILE A 133 -1.63 -12.65 4.09
C ILE A 133 -1.62 -12.49 5.62
N ARG A 134 -2.50 -13.21 6.33
CA ARG A 134 -2.52 -13.24 7.80
C ARG A 134 -1.20 -13.74 8.40
N ASP A 135 -0.63 -14.81 7.84
CA ASP A 135 0.66 -15.37 8.27
C ASP A 135 1.78 -14.31 8.21
N LEU A 136 1.85 -13.54 7.12
CA LEU A 136 2.80 -12.44 6.98
C LEU A 136 2.50 -11.26 7.89
N MET A 137 1.25 -10.80 7.99
CA MET A 137 0.89 -9.67 8.86
C MET A 137 1.14 -9.98 10.34
N ASN A 138 0.78 -11.19 10.80
CA ASN A 138 1.06 -11.66 12.16
C ASN A 138 2.57 -11.80 12.42
N THR A 139 3.35 -12.21 11.40
CA THR A 139 4.81 -12.31 11.47
C THR A 139 5.48 -10.93 11.55
N ILE A 140 4.94 -9.94 10.82
CA ILE A 140 5.43 -8.55 10.86
C ILE A 140 5.18 -7.94 12.25
N GLY A 141 3.95 -8.08 12.76
CA GLY A 141 3.51 -7.50 14.03
C GLY A 141 2.95 -6.08 13.87
N ASN A 142 2.96 -5.31 14.95
CA ASN A 142 2.25 -4.03 15.07
C ASN A 142 3.08 -2.80 14.61
N VAL A 143 3.78 -2.90 13.49
CA VAL A 143 4.43 -1.77 12.81
C VAL A 143 3.61 -1.33 11.60
N PRO A 144 3.65 -0.06 11.16
CA PRO A 144 2.99 0.37 9.93
C PRO A 144 3.38 -0.50 8.72
N VAL A 145 2.37 -0.93 7.97
CA VAL A 145 2.54 -1.70 6.72
C VAL A 145 1.87 -0.96 5.56
N THR A 146 2.53 -0.87 4.41
CA THR A 146 1.88 -0.57 3.12
C THR A 146 2.00 -1.77 2.20
N TRP A 147 0.90 -2.32 1.70
CA TRP A 147 0.91 -3.44 0.75
C TRP A 147 0.48 -3.00 -0.65
N LEU A 148 1.28 -3.30 -1.67
CA LEU A 148 0.93 -3.00 -3.07
C LEU A 148 -0.07 -4.03 -3.61
N THR A 149 -1.20 -3.56 -4.17
CA THR A 149 -2.09 -4.43 -4.95
C THR A 149 -1.35 -5.04 -6.15
N ILE A 150 -1.68 -6.27 -6.52
CA ILE A 150 -0.97 -6.99 -7.59
C ILE A 150 -1.72 -6.90 -8.92
N ASN A 151 -0.98 -6.96 -10.03
CA ASN A 151 -1.56 -6.97 -11.36
C ASN A 151 -0.75 -7.84 -12.32
N ARG A 152 -0.82 -9.15 -12.09
CA ARG A 152 -0.24 -10.15 -12.98
C ARG A 152 -1.29 -10.59 -14.00
N ARG A 153 -0.96 -10.53 -15.29
CA ARG A 153 -1.93 -10.71 -16.40
C ARG A 153 -1.40 -11.49 -17.60
N ASP A 154 -0.46 -12.41 -17.35
CA ASP A 154 0.06 -13.37 -18.33
C ASP A 154 -1.03 -14.26 -18.93
N THR A 155 -2.05 -14.62 -18.14
CA THR A 155 -3.28 -15.27 -18.64
C THR A 155 -4.55 -14.59 -18.11
N LYS A 156 -5.69 -14.79 -18.79
CA LYS A 156 -7.01 -14.31 -18.30
C LYS A 156 -7.34 -14.87 -16.90
N ALA A 157 -6.99 -16.13 -16.64
CA ALA A 157 -7.21 -16.77 -15.35
C ALA A 157 -6.35 -16.17 -14.24
N ILE A 158 -5.07 -15.89 -14.50
CA ILE A 158 -4.17 -15.26 -13.50
C ILE A 158 -4.55 -13.79 -13.27
N PHE A 159 -5.05 -13.09 -14.29
CA PHE A 159 -5.60 -11.75 -14.09
C PHE A 159 -6.83 -11.76 -13.17
N ALA A 160 -7.79 -12.67 -13.40
CA ALA A 160 -8.94 -12.82 -12.50
C ALA A 160 -8.51 -13.17 -11.06
N ARG A 161 -7.48 -14.01 -10.89
CA ARG A 161 -6.91 -14.31 -9.56
C ARG A 161 -6.20 -13.11 -8.92
N SER A 162 -5.55 -12.24 -9.69
CA SER A 162 -4.99 -10.97 -9.19
C SER A 162 -6.08 -10.07 -8.62
N VAL A 163 -7.24 -9.98 -9.29
CA VAL A 163 -8.41 -9.26 -8.77
C VAL A 163 -8.88 -9.87 -7.45
N VAL A 164 -9.07 -11.19 -7.39
CA VAL A 164 -9.48 -11.90 -6.16
C VAL A 164 -8.48 -11.69 -5.00
N PHE A 165 -7.18 -11.76 -5.25
CA PHE A 165 -6.15 -11.50 -4.25
C PHE A 165 -6.23 -10.07 -3.71
N ASN A 166 -6.44 -9.07 -4.58
CA ASN A 166 -6.63 -7.68 -4.17
C ASN A 166 -7.91 -7.48 -3.36
N THR A 167 -9.02 -8.14 -3.73
CA THR A 167 -10.25 -8.14 -2.93
C THR A 167 -10.03 -8.72 -1.53
N VAL A 168 -9.22 -9.79 -1.42
CA VAL A 168 -8.83 -10.35 -0.12
C VAL A 168 -7.96 -9.38 0.69
N LEU A 169 -6.98 -8.70 0.06
CA LEU A 169 -6.21 -7.65 0.73
C LEU A 169 -7.11 -6.54 1.29
N VAL A 170 -8.07 -6.06 0.49
CA VAL A 170 -9.05 -5.02 0.90
C VAL A 170 -9.92 -5.49 2.07
N LYS A 171 -10.41 -6.74 2.05
CA LYS A 171 -11.16 -7.33 3.17
C LYS A 171 -10.36 -7.27 4.48
N LEU A 172 -9.08 -7.62 4.42
CA LEU A 172 -8.22 -7.75 5.60
C LEU A 172 -7.76 -6.42 6.22
N THR A 173 -7.95 -5.26 5.58
CA THR A 173 -7.58 -3.96 6.20
C THR A 173 -8.40 -3.63 7.44
N SER A 174 -9.64 -4.15 7.54
CA SER A 174 -10.47 -4.03 8.74
C SER A 174 -9.96 -4.83 9.94
N GLU A 175 -9.10 -5.82 9.70
CA GLU A 175 -8.55 -6.71 10.73
C GLU A 175 -7.12 -6.31 11.15
N TYR A 176 -6.44 -5.52 10.31
CA TYR A 176 -5.08 -5.02 10.53
C TYR A 176 -5.06 -3.49 10.42
N PRO A 177 -5.32 -2.73 11.51
CA PRO A 177 -5.37 -1.26 11.45
C PRO A 177 -4.02 -0.60 11.09
N ASN A 178 -2.91 -1.34 11.18
CA ASN A 178 -1.60 -0.92 10.71
C ASN A 178 -1.39 -1.10 9.18
N LEU A 179 -2.28 -1.81 8.49
CA LEU A 179 -2.21 -2.10 7.06
C LEU A 179 -2.89 -1.01 6.20
N ALA A 180 -2.10 -0.30 5.41
CA ALA A 180 -2.58 0.51 4.30
C ALA A 180 -2.33 -0.20 2.96
N LEU A 181 -3.10 0.12 1.92
CA LEU A 181 -2.92 -0.42 0.57
C LEU A 181 -2.44 0.67 -0.40
N SER A 182 -1.56 0.30 -1.33
CA SER A 182 -1.15 1.14 -2.46
C SER A 182 -1.63 0.50 -3.76
N ASP A 183 -2.43 1.21 -4.55
CA ASP A 183 -3.06 0.62 -5.73
C ASP A 183 -2.14 0.61 -6.98
N TRP A 184 -1.13 -0.24 -6.93
CA TRP A 184 -0.27 -0.55 -8.08
C TRP A 184 -1.05 -1.20 -9.24
N SER A 185 -2.19 -1.84 -8.96
CA SER A 185 -3.06 -2.42 -9.98
C SER A 185 -3.69 -1.36 -10.86
N ALA A 186 -4.22 -0.27 -10.28
CA ALA A 186 -4.69 0.89 -11.05
C ALA A 186 -3.59 1.48 -11.95
N ILE A 187 -2.38 1.71 -11.41
CA ILE A 187 -1.25 2.24 -12.18
C ILE A 187 -0.96 1.41 -13.45
N ILE A 188 -1.02 0.08 -13.34
CA ILE A 188 -0.81 -0.85 -14.47
C ILE A 188 -2.04 -0.96 -15.39
N ASN A 189 -3.26 -0.77 -14.88
CA ASN A 189 -4.47 -0.70 -15.71
C ASN A 189 -4.44 0.52 -16.64
N ASP A 190 -4.08 1.68 -16.10
CA ASP A 190 -4.01 2.94 -16.84
C ASP A 190 -2.78 3.00 -17.76
N ASN A 191 -1.71 2.28 -17.40
CA ASN A 191 -0.44 2.29 -18.14
C ASN A 191 0.05 0.86 -18.48
N PRO A 192 -0.67 0.09 -19.31
CA PRO A 192 -0.30 -1.30 -19.62
C PRO A 192 1.08 -1.43 -20.29
N LYS A 193 1.56 -0.37 -20.95
CA LYS A 193 2.92 -0.25 -21.53
C LYS A 193 4.07 -0.31 -20.51
N LEU A 194 3.78 -0.24 -19.22
CA LEU A 194 4.77 -0.41 -18.15
C LEU A 194 5.12 -1.88 -17.91
N MET A 195 4.27 -2.82 -18.34
CA MET A 195 4.57 -4.24 -18.29
C MET A 195 5.47 -4.66 -19.46
N ALA A 196 6.36 -5.62 -19.21
CA ALA A 196 7.07 -6.33 -20.25
C ALA A 196 6.12 -7.23 -21.06
N TRP A 197 6.63 -7.79 -22.16
CA TRP A 197 5.87 -8.68 -23.06
C TRP A 197 5.28 -9.91 -22.35
N ASP A 198 5.91 -10.36 -21.26
CA ASP A 198 5.47 -11.51 -20.45
C ASP A 198 4.27 -11.20 -19.56
N LYS A 199 3.92 -9.92 -19.37
CA LYS A 199 2.82 -9.45 -18.50
C LYS A 199 2.95 -9.90 -17.03
N VAL A 200 4.18 -10.10 -16.57
CA VAL A 200 4.55 -10.35 -15.17
C VAL A 200 5.56 -9.30 -14.71
N HIS A 201 6.62 -9.12 -15.49
CA HIS A 201 7.69 -8.16 -15.21
C HIS A 201 7.41 -6.80 -15.84
N LEU A 202 8.27 -5.82 -15.57
CA LEU A 202 8.13 -4.45 -16.04
C LEU A 202 9.14 -4.12 -17.14
N THR A 203 8.82 -3.12 -17.95
CA THR A 203 9.82 -2.42 -18.77
C THR A 203 10.76 -1.60 -17.87
N PRO A 204 11.94 -1.14 -18.36
CA PRO A 204 12.79 -0.23 -17.60
C PRO A 204 12.04 1.01 -17.08
N THR A 205 11.11 1.56 -17.88
CA THR A 205 10.23 2.66 -17.46
C THR A 205 9.27 2.25 -16.34
N GLY A 206 8.69 1.05 -16.42
CA GLY A 206 7.83 0.52 -15.35
C GLY A 206 8.59 0.30 -14.03
N TYR A 207 9.83 -0.21 -14.10
CA TYR A 207 10.69 -0.31 -12.92
C TYR A 207 11.06 1.07 -12.34
N ALA A 208 11.35 2.06 -13.18
CA ALA A 208 11.60 3.43 -12.72
C ALA A 208 10.39 4.08 -12.03
N ILE A 209 9.18 3.82 -12.53
CA ILE A 209 7.93 4.28 -11.90
C ILE A 209 7.70 3.55 -10.57
N ARG A 210 7.93 2.24 -10.50
CA ARG A 210 7.78 1.47 -9.26
C ARG A 210 8.82 1.83 -8.19
N ALA A 211 10.06 2.16 -8.59
CA ALA A 211 11.08 2.70 -7.69
C ALA A 211 10.65 4.06 -7.10
N LYS A 212 10.10 4.97 -7.92
CA LYS A 212 9.52 6.24 -7.44
C LYS A 212 8.31 6.03 -6.54
N LEU A 213 7.47 5.02 -6.82
CA LEU A 213 6.38 4.64 -5.92
C LEU A 213 6.92 4.22 -4.55
N TYR A 214 7.94 3.34 -4.48
CA TYR A 214 8.57 2.98 -3.21
C TYR A 214 9.14 4.20 -2.46
N GLN A 215 9.71 5.17 -3.17
CA GLN A 215 10.17 6.43 -2.58
C GLN A 215 9.02 7.25 -1.97
N THR A 216 7.90 7.39 -2.68
CA THR A 216 6.70 8.05 -2.14
C THR A 216 6.12 7.31 -0.93
N LEU A 217 5.95 5.99 -1.04
CA LEU A 217 5.42 5.17 0.06
C LEU A 217 6.34 5.18 1.29
N ALA A 218 7.66 5.29 1.09
CA ALA A 218 8.62 5.41 2.19
C ALA A 218 8.47 6.73 2.98
N ARG A 219 8.11 7.82 2.31
CA ARG A 219 7.76 9.08 2.98
C ARG A 219 6.42 8.98 3.71
N GLU A 220 5.39 8.47 3.04
CA GLU A 220 4.04 8.31 3.62
C GLU A 220 4.01 7.38 4.84
N ILE A 221 4.80 6.30 4.82
CA ILE A 221 4.86 5.35 5.95
C ILE A 221 5.74 5.87 7.10
N TYR A 222 6.66 6.81 6.85
CA TYR A 222 7.44 7.47 7.88
C TYR A 222 6.56 8.34 8.79
N GLU A 223 5.61 9.09 8.21
CA GLU A 223 4.63 9.86 8.98
C GLU A 223 3.77 8.94 9.87
N ARG A 224 3.36 7.78 9.37
CA ARG A 224 2.61 6.78 10.16
C ARG A 224 3.46 6.17 11.29
N TYR A 225 4.74 5.94 11.04
CA TYR A 225 5.70 5.51 12.06
C TYR A 225 5.87 6.58 13.15
N TRP A 226 6.04 7.84 12.76
CA TRP A 226 6.20 8.96 13.70
C TRP A 226 4.95 9.13 14.57
N ILE A 227 3.76 9.12 13.97
CA ILE A 227 2.48 9.17 14.71
C ILE A 227 2.33 7.99 15.69
N ALA A 228 2.75 6.78 15.30
CA ALA A 228 2.68 5.59 16.15
C ALA A 228 3.73 5.54 17.28
N THR A 229 4.80 6.35 17.20
CA THR A 229 5.90 6.36 18.17
C THR A 229 5.97 7.63 19.03
N LEU A 230 5.23 8.68 18.68
CA LEU A 230 5.07 9.86 19.54
C LEU A 230 4.43 9.49 20.89
N PRO A 231 4.98 9.97 22.03
CA PRO A 231 4.39 9.72 23.33
C PRO A 231 3.06 10.46 23.47
N THR A 232 1.97 9.71 23.56
CA THR A 232 0.63 10.25 23.84
C THR A 232 0.64 11.00 25.17
N THR A 233 0.67 12.33 25.09
CA THR A 233 0.57 13.19 26.28
C THR A 233 -0.90 13.24 26.70
N THR A 234 -1.31 12.25 27.50
CA THR A 234 -2.67 12.19 28.05
C THR A 234 -2.85 13.30 29.08
N THR A 235 -3.32 14.47 28.63
CA THR A 235 -3.71 15.56 29.50
C THR A 235 -4.97 15.17 30.26
N THR A 236 -4.80 14.60 31.46
CA THR A 236 -5.91 14.28 32.36
C THR A 236 -6.51 15.59 32.89
N SER A 237 -7.45 16.18 32.14
CA SER A 237 -8.25 17.31 32.60
C SER A 237 -9.12 16.88 33.78
N SER A 238 -8.60 17.10 34.99
CA SER A 238 -9.38 16.98 36.22
C SER A 238 -10.39 18.12 36.26
N THR A 239 -11.61 17.84 35.81
CA THR A 239 -12.73 18.79 35.88
C THR A 239 -13.17 18.94 37.34
N VAL A 240 -12.49 19.81 38.09
CA VAL A 240 -12.94 20.22 39.42
C VAL A 240 -14.25 20.98 39.26
N LEU A 241 -15.36 20.33 39.60
CA LEU A 241 -16.69 20.92 39.49
C LEU A 241 -16.81 22.08 40.48
N ALA A 242 -16.90 23.31 39.98
CA ALA A 242 -17.10 24.48 40.81
C ALA A 242 -18.52 24.48 41.39
N THR A 243 -18.64 24.24 42.70
CA THR A 243 -19.92 24.29 43.42
C THR A 243 -20.42 25.73 43.50
N THR A 244 -21.38 26.08 42.63
CA THR A 244 -22.02 27.40 42.64
C THR A 244 -23.16 27.44 43.64
N THR A 245 -22.96 28.12 44.77
CA THR A 245 -24.00 28.33 45.79
C THR A 245 -25.02 29.36 45.32
N THR A 246 -26.19 28.92 44.85
CA THR A 246 -27.31 29.81 44.51
C THR A 246 -28.02 30.30 45.79
N VAL A 247 -27.99 31.61 46.03
CA VAL A 247 -28.80 32.26 47.06
C VAL A 247 -30.24 32.38 46.55
N ALA A 248 -31.20 31.81 47.28
CA ALA A 248 -32.61 31.88 46.92
C ALA A 248 -33.20 33.25 47.25
N THR A 249 -33.65 33.99 46.23
CA THR A 249 -34.43 35.22 46.40
C THR A 249 -35.91 34.88 46.48
N THR A 250 -36.57 35.24 47.57
CA THR A 250 -38.01 35.04 47.77
C THR A 250 -38.83 36.13 47.08
N VAL A 251 -39.83 35.72 46.29
CA VAL A 251 -40.84 36.62 45.70
C VAL A 251 -42.22 36.20 46.22
N PRO A 252 -43.09 37.12 46.70
CA PRO A 252 -44.40 36.76 47.23
C PRO A 252 -45.41 36.34 46.16
N SER A 253 -46.28 35.39 46.49
CA SER A 253 -47.41 34.99 45.66
C SER A 253 -48.47 36.08 45.52
N ALA A 254 -48.92 36.34 44.30
CA ALA A 254 -50.17 37.06 44.03
C ALA A 254 -51.27 36.05 43.66
N THR A 255 -52.38 36.08 44.40
CA THR A 255 -53.54 35.20 44.21
C THR A 255 -54.57 35.87 43.30
N THR A 256 -54.97 35.21 42.21
CA THR A 256 -56.18 35.55 41.44
C THR A 256 -56.88 34.27 40.99
N THR A 257 -58.21 34.24 41.07
CA THR A 257 -59.04 33.03 40.94
C THR A 257 -59.64 32.81 39.54
N LEU A 258 -59.94 31.53 39.27
CA LEU A 258 -60.70 30.87 38.18
C LEU A 258 -62.02 31.58 37.72
N PRO A 259 -62.70 31.15 36.62
CA PRO A 259 -62.80 29.77 36.07
C PRO A 259 -62.78 29.58 34.53
N GLY A 260 -62.63 28.33 34.06
CA GLY A 260 -63.07 27.94 32.71
C GLY A 260 -62.39 26.73 32.06
N GLU A 261 -63.17 25.66 31.88
CA GLU A 261 -63.15 24.68 30.78
C GLU A 261 -62.00 23.65 30.60
N THR A 262 -62.45 22.40 30.69
CA THR A 262 -61.90 21.12 30.21
C THR A 262 -61.41 21.14 28.77
N THR A 263 -60.25 20.51 28.49
CA THR A 263 -60.10 19.65 27.29
C THR A 263 -58.92 18.68 27.39
N THR A 264 -59.13 17.47 26.87
CA THR A 264 -58.15 16.39 26.76
C THR A 264 -57.22 16.60 25.57
N SER A 265 -55.92 16.33 25.69
CA SER A 265 -55.10 15.89 24.54
C SER A 265 -53.84 15.12 24.95
N THR A 266 -53.53 14.11 24.14
CA THR A 266 -52.51 13.08 24.36
C THR A 266 -51.12 13.49 23.87
N THR A 267 -50.09 12.98 24.55
CA THR A 267 -48.67 13.18 24.26
C THR A 267 -48.30 12.70 22.85
N THR A 268 -47.68 13.57 22.05
CA THR A 268 -47.01 13.19 20.80
C THR A 268 -45.49 13.17 21.03
N THR A 269 -44.86 12.00 20.91
CA THR A 269 -43.41 11.85 21.01
C THR A 269 -42.76 12.09 19.65
N THR A 270 -42.09 13.23 19.49
CA THR A 270 -41.33 13.54 18.28
C THR A 270 -39.90 12.99 18.39
N ILE A 271 -39.55 12.03 17.53
CA ILE A 271 -38.15 11.57 17.39
C ILE A 271 -37.41 12.56 16.48
N ALA A 272 -36.37 13.21 17.01
CA ALA A 272 -35.52 14.11 16.24
C ALA A 272 -34.35 13.35 15.59
N THR A 273 -34.39 13.21 14.26
CA THR A 273 -33.32 12.60 13.47
C THR A 273 -32.17 13.59 13.28
N ALA A 274 -31.00 13.32 13.88
CA ALA A 274 -29.80 14.13 13.68
C ALA A 274 -29.12 13.78 12.34
N THR A 275 -29.32 14.63 11.33
CA THR A 275 -28.62 14.54 10.04
C THR A 275 -27.38 15.43 10.05
N THR A 276 -26.19 14.83 10.22
CA THR A 276 -24.92 15.57 10.15
C THR A 276 -24.46 15.70 8.69
N ILE A 277 -24.62 16.89 8.11
CA ILE A 277 -24.07 17.22 6.79
C ILE A 277 -22.58 17.54 6.95
N ALA A 278 -21.71 16.73 6.36
CA ALA A 278 -20.28 17.02 6.27
C ALA A 278 -20.00 18.02 5.15
N THR A 279 -19.47 19.18 5.49
CA THR A 279 -19.12 20.25 4.53
C THR A 279 -17.83 19.89 3.80
N ALA A 280 -17.89 19.76 2.47
CA ALA A 280 -16.71 19.54 1.64
C ALA A 280 -15.97 20.86 1.37
N THR A 281 -14.66 20.90 1.65
CA THR A 281 -13.80 22.05 1.38
C THR A 281 -13.52 22.20 -0.12
N THR A 282 -13.55 23.44 -0.61
CA THR A 282 -13.40 23.78 -2.03
C THR A 282 -12.00 23.58 -2.59
N LEU A 283 -11.91 22.99 -3.78
CA LEU A 283 -10.69 22.90 -4.58
C LEU A 283 -10.55 24.20 -5.40
N ALA A 284 -9.44 24.94 -5.23
CA ALA A 284 -9.18 26.15 -6.00
C ALA A 284 -8.68 25.81 -7.41
N THR A 285 -9.42 26.24 -8.43
CA THR A 285 -9.04 26.14 -9.84
C THR A 285 -8.26 27.37 -10.26
N ALA A 286 -7.13 27.21 -10.97
CA ALA A 286 -6.42 28.32 -11.62
C ALA A 286 -6.02 27.93 -13.04
N THR A 287 -6.53 28.66 -14.04
CA THR A 287 -6.23 28.43 -15.45
C THR A 287 -6.03 29.75 -16.20
N THR A 288 -4.85 29.87 -16.83
CA THR A 288 -4.52 30.66 -18.04
C THR A 288 -4.63 32.20 -18.04
N THR A 289 -3.52 32.87 -18.42
CA THR A 289 -3.55 34.13 -19.20
C THR A 289 -2.48 34.13 -20.29
N THR A 290 -2.83 34.65 -21.47
CA THR A 290 -2.07 34.68 -22.73
C THR A 290 -2.59 35.86 -23.59
N VAL A 291 -1.89 36.46 -24.58
CA VAL A 291 -0.60 36.22 -25.27
C VAL A 291 0.12 37.58 -25.43
N LYS A 292 1.46 37.64 -25.60
CA LYS A 292 2.02 38.69 -26.49
C LYS A 292 3.23 38.28 -27.35
N THR A 293 3.17 38.66 -28.61
CA THR A 293 4.06 38.32 -29.73
C THR A 293 4.86 39.53 -30.22
N THR A 294 6.13 39.30 -30.59
CA THR A 294 6.96 40.05 -31.59
C THR A 294 7.17 41.57 -31.36
N PRO A 295 8.13 42.27 -32.02
CA PRO A 295 8.64 42.10 -33.41
C PRO A 295 9.49 40.85 -33.68
#